data_AF-A0A379UWR3-F1
#
_entry.id   AF-A0A379UWR3-F1
#
_cell.length_a   1.000
_cell.length_b   1.000
_cell.length_c   1.000
_cell.angle_alpha   90.00
_cell.angle_beta   90.00
_cell.angle_gamma   90.00
#
_symmetry.space_group_name_H-M   'P 1'
#
loop_
_entity.id
_entity.type
_entity.pdbx_description
1 polymer ?
#
loop_
_entity_poly.entity_id
_entity_poly.type
_entity_poly.pdbx_seq_one_letter_code
_entity_poly.pdbx_strand_id
1 'polypeptide(L)' 'MKRKAKTIIAGIVALAVSQGAMADDIKVAIVGAMSGPVAQWGDMEFNGARQAIKDINAKGGLKAISWSA' A
#
# COMPACT_ATOMS: atom_id res chain seq x y z
N MET A 1 12.04 42.32 4.99
CA MET A 1 11.22 41.65 3.96
C MET A 1 11.92 40.47 3.25
N LYS A 2 13.21 40.55 2.88
CA LYS A 2 13.95 39.48 2.15
C LYS A 2 14.06 38.11 2.86
N ARG A 3 14.07 38.06 4.21
CA ARG A 3 14.11 36.80 5.00
C ARG A 3 12.81 36.00 4.93
N LYS A 4 11.65 36.67 4.85
CA LYS A 4 10.30 36.05 4.80
C LYS A 4 10.06 35.35 3.45
N ALA A 5 10.53 35.96 2.36
CA ALA A 5 10.44 35.35 1.03
C ALA A 5 11.25 34.04 0.93
N LYS A 6 12.47 34.01 1.47
CA LYS A 6 13.28 32.78 1.51
C LYS A 6 12.66 31.65 2.34
N THR A 7 11.98 31.99 3.44
CA THR A 7 11.30 31.01 4.30
C THR A 7 10.05 30.45 3.63
N ILE A 8 9.30 31.27 2.89
CA ILE A 8 8.15 30.80 2.11
C ILE A 8 8.61 29.85 0.99
N ILE A 9 9.66 30.21 0.25
CA ILE A 9 10.21 29.36 -0.82
C ILE A 9 10.72 28.03 -0.25
N ALA A 10 11.45 28.06 0.87
CA ALA A 10 11.88 26.84 1.55
C ALA A 10 10.71 25.96 2.02
N GLY A 11 9.62 26.57 2.51
CA GLY A 11 8.40 25.84 2.87
C GLY A 11 7.72 25.18 1.68
N ILE A 12 7.66 25.86 0.53
CA ILE A 12 7.08 25.31 -0.71
C ILE A 12 7.93 24.13 -1.23
N VAL A 13 9.27 24.25 -1.18
CA VAL A 13 10.17 23.16 -1.59
C VAL A 13 10.04 21.96 -0.65
N ALA A 14 9.96 22.18 0.67
CA ALA A 14 9.76 21.10 1.63
C ALA A 14 8.42 20.36 1.40
N LEU A 15 7.35 21.10 1.09
CA LEU A 15 6.04 20.52 0.74
C LEU A 15 6.05 19.79 -0.62
N ALA A 16 6.86 20.24 -1.57
CA ALA A 16 7.01 19.58 -2.87
C ALA A 16 7.78 18.25 -2.75
N VAL A 17 8.76 18.17 -1.85
CA VAL A 17 9.60 16.97 -1.64
C VAL A 17 8.93 15.94 -0.71
N SER A 18 7.92 16.33 0.09
CA SER A 18 7.24 15.42 1.03
C SER A 18 6.33 14.36 0.37
N GLN A 19 6.19 14.32 -0.96
CA GLN A 19 5.34 13.34 -1.65
C GLN A 19 6.05 12.02 -2.02
N GLY A 20 7.27 11.79 -1.54
CA GLY A 20 8.16 10.75 -2.09
C GLY A 20 8.11 9.34 -1.49
N ALA A 21 7.12 8.97 -0.66
CA ALA A 21 6.98 7.58 -0.21
C ALA A 21 6.10 6.79 -1.20
N MET A 22 6.67 6.41 -2.35
CA MET A 22 6.06 5.40 -3.22
C MET A 22 6.13 4.07 -2.46
N ALA A 23 5.00 3.56 -2.01
CA ALA A 23 4.94 2.24 -1.37
C ALA A 23 5.19 1.17 -2.43
N ASP A 24 6.13 0.26 -2.16
CA ASP A 24 6.35 -0.90 -3.02
C ASP A 24 5.14 -1.84 -3.00
N ASP A 25 4.75 -2.33 -4.19
CA ASP A 25 3.68 -3.32 -4.31
C ASP A 25 4.08 -4.65 -3.68
N ILE A 26 3.29 -5.11 -2.71
CA ILE A 26 3.49 -6.41 -2.06
C ILE A 26 2.77 -7.50 -2.86
N LYS A 27 3.53 -8.44 -3.40
CA LYS A 27 2.99 -9.61 -4.11
C LYS A 27 2.66 -10.72 -3.11
N VAL A 28 1.40 -11.12 -3.06
CA VAL A 28 0.91 -12.20 -2.19
C VAL A 28 0.56 -13.43 -3.06
N ALA A 29 1.17 -14.57 -2.76
CA ALA A 29 0.82 -15.84 -3.37
C ALA A 29 -0.24 -16.56 -2.52
N ILE A 30 -1.32 -17.01 -3.16
CA ILE A 30 -2.36 -17.84 -2.56
C ILE A 30 -2.31 -19.18 -3.29
N VAL A 31 -2.20 -20.29 -2.56
CA VAL A 31 -2.10 -21.63 -3.14
C VAL A 31 -3.27 -22.45 -2.63
N GLY A 32 -4.10 -22.93 -3.55
CA GLY A 32 -5.28 -23.74 -3.28
C GLY A 32 -5.65 -24.57 -4.50
N ALA A 33 -6.47 -25.59 -4.32
CA ALA A 33 -6.94 -26.44 -5.42
C ALA A 33 -7.83 -25.62 -6.37
N MET A 34 -7.37 -25.39 -7.60
CA MET A 34 -8.13 -24.63 -8.60
C MET A 34 -9.11 -25.49 -9.40
N SER A 35 -9.02 -26.82 -9.27
CA SER A 35 -9.87 -27.77 -10.01
C SER A 35 -9.97 -29.10 -9.28
N GLY A 36 -10.89 -29.97 -9.73
CA GLY A 36 -11.14 -31.28 -9.13
C GLY A 36 -12.12 -31.24 -7.95
N PRO A 37 -12.32 -32.37 -7.25
CA PRO A 37 -13.38 -32.54 -6.25
C PRO A 37 -13.36 -31.57 -5.07
N VAL A 38 -12.23 -30.90 -4.84
CA VAL A 38 -11.99 -29.99 -3.71
C VAL A 38 -11.84 -28.53 -4.15
N ALA A 39 -12.09 -28.21 -5.43
CA ALA A 39 -11.95 -26.85 -5.97
C ALA A 39 -12.81 -25.82 -5.23
N GLN A 40 -13.98 -26.24 -4.73
CA GLN A 40 -14.88 -25.39 -3.93
C GLN A 40 -14.20 -24.76 -2.71
N TRP A 41 -13.24 -25.46 -2.09
CA TRP A 41 -12.48 -24.94 -0.96
C TRP A 41 -11.44 -23.93 -1.41
N GLY A 42 -10.75 -24.22 -2.53
CA GLY A 42 -9.82 -23.27 -3.15
C GLY A 42 -10.53 -21.98 -3.56
N ASP A 43 -11.70 -22.07 -4.20
CA ASP A 43 -12.50 -20.88 -4.56
C ASP A 43 -12.82 -20.02 -3.34
N MET A 44 -13.16 -20.63 -2.20
CA MET A 44 -13.40 -19.92 -0.95
C MET A 44 -12.13 -19.22 -0.44
N GLU A 45 -10.98 -19.90 -0.48
CA GLU A 45 -9.68 -19.35 -0.07
C GLU A 45 -9.27 -18.16 -0.97
N PHE A 46 -9.36 -18.31 -2.29
CA PHE A 46 -9.02 -17.26 -3.24
C PHE A 46 -9.94 -16.05 -3.10
N ASN A 47 -11.24 -16.27 -2.97
CA ASN A 47 -12.21 -15.17 -2.84
C ASN A 47 -12.05 -14.43 -1.51
N GLY A 48 -11.89 -15.16 -0.40
CA GLY A 48 -11.64 -14.57 0.91
C GLY A 48 -10.34 -13.77 0.95
N ALA A 49 -9.26 -14.34 0.42
CA ALA A 49 -7.97 -13.66 0.37
C ALA A 49 -7.99 -12.40 -0.51
N ARG A 50 -8.65 -12.45 -1.69
CA ARG A 50 -8.82 -11.27 -2.55
C ARG A 50 -9.63 -10.17 -1.86
N GLN A 51 -10.71 -10.55 -1.16
CA GLN A 51 -11.52 -9.60 -0.41
C GLN A 51 -10.71 -8.95 0.71
N ALA A 52 -9.96 -9.73 1.49
CA ALA A 52 -9.09 -9.21 2.54
C ALA A 52 -8.02 -8.25 1.99
N ILE A 53 -7.35 -8.59 0.89
CA ILE A 53 -6.37 -7.71 0.22
C ILE A 53 -7.04 -6.40 -0.20
N LYS A 54 -8.24 -6.47 -0.80
CA LYS A 54 -9.00 -5.28 -1.21
C LYS A 54 -9.34 -4.39 -0.02
N ASP A 55 -9.81 -4.96 1.08
CA ASP A 55 -10.17 -4.21 2.29
C ASP A 55 -8.94 -3.60 2.98
N ILE A 56 -7.80 -4.29 2.97
CA ILE A 56 -6.52 -3.77 3.47
C ILE A 56 -6.06 -2.58 2.62
N ASN A 57 -6.05 -2.72 1.29
CA ASN A 57 -5.65 -1.65 0.39
C ASN A 57 -6.56 -0.43 0.51
N ALA A 58 -7.87 -0.64 0.67
CA ALA A 58 -8.84 0.44 0.91
C ALA A 58 -8.60 1.19 2.24
N LYS A 59 -8.00 0.54 3.25
CA LYS A 59 -7.66 1.13 4.55
C LYS A 59 -6.25 1.76 4.58
N GLY A 60 -5.63 1.96 3.43
CA GLY A 60 -4.29 2.55 3.31
C GLY A 60 -3.15 1.54 3.29
N GLY A 61 -3.45 0.28 2.95
CA GLY A 61 -2.44 -0.76 2.76
C GLY A 61 -1.75 -1.19 4.07
N LEU A 62 -0.61 -1.84 3.94
CA LEU A 62 0.18 -2.32 5.08
C LEU A 62 1.03 -1.18 5.67
N LYS A 63 0.58 -0.61 6.80
CA LYS A 63 1.29 0.46 7.53
C LYS A 63 2.62 0.02 8.16
N ALA A 64 2.84 -1.28 8.33
CA ALA A 64 3.98 -1.84 9.06
C ALA A 64 5.33 -1.78 8.31
N ILE A 65 5.38 -1.35 7.05
CA ILE A 65 6.66 -1.22 6.32
C ILE A 65 7.31 0.16 6.56
N SER A 66 6.71 1.06 7.36
CA SER A 66 7.36 2.33 7.74
C SER A 66 8.43 2.21 8.85
N TRP A 67 9.10 1.05 8.99
CA TRP A 67 10.23 0.95 9.90
C TRP A 67 11.47 1.56 9.25
N SER A 68 12.00 2.59 9.93
CA SER A 68 13.32 3.19 9.77
C SER A 68 13.68 3.70 8.37
N ALA A 69 13.35 4.96 8.11
CA ALA A 69 14.22 5.87 7.37
C ALA A 69 14.61 7.01 8.33
#